data_AF-A0A3Q2QED9-F1
#
_entry.id   AF-A0A3Q2QED9-F1
#
_cell.length_a   1.000
_cell.length_b   1.000
_cell.length_c   1.000
_cell.angle_alpha   90.00
_cell.angle_beta   90.00
_cell.angle_gamma   90.00
#
_symmetry.space_group_name_H-M   'P 1'
#
loop_
_entity.id
_entity.type
_entity.pdbx_description
1 polymer ?
#
loop_
_entity_poly.entity_id
_entity_poly.type
_entity_poly.pdbx_seq_one_letter_code
_entity_poly.pdbx_strand_id
1 'polypeptide(L)'
;MHPDKCLPELMAEKNSLDPSFVHAVRLLADEIGKYEGDDPKKEGDTKKYLDIISNKNIKLSERVLIPAQQYPKVMNCCLKSLER
;
A
#
# COMPACT_ATOMS: atom_id res chain seq x y z
N MET A 1 -15.12 -3.39 21.79
CA MET A 1 -13.90 -4.12 21.41
C MET A 1 -12.73 -3.43 22.11
N HIS A 2 -11.96 -4.14 22.94
CA HIS A 2 -10.81 -3.58 23.64
C HIS A 2 -9.60 -3.53 22.68
N PRO A 3 -9.10 -2.35 22.28
CA PRO A 3 -8.03 -2.22 21.30
C PRO A 3 -6.72 -2.86 21.74
N ASP A 4 -6.49 -2.97 23.06
CA ASP A 4 -5.25 -3.49 23.65
C ASP A 4 -5.04 -5.00 23.44
N LYS A 5 -6.09 -5.73 23.01
CA LYS A 5 -6.04 -7.18 22.77
C LYS A 5 -5.97 -7.53 21.28
N CYS A 6 -6.22 -6.59 20.38
CA CYS A 6 -6.37 -6.88 18.96
C CYS A 6 -5.06 -7.30 18.28
N LEU A 7 -3.94 -6.63 18.59
CA LEU A 7 -2.67 -6.92 17.91
C LEU A 7 -2.11 -8.32 18.25
N PRO A 8 -2.06 -8.75 19.54
CA PRO A 8 -1.67 -10.12 19.88
C PRO A 8 -2.56 -11.19 19.24
N GLU A 9 -3.87 -10.95 19.17
CA GLU A 9 -4.84 -11.87 18.56
C GLU A 9 -4.62 -12.00 17.05
N LEU A 10 -4.42 -10.89 16.33
CA LEU A 10 -4.14 -10.88 14.89
C LEU A 10 -2.83 -11.61 14.55
N MET A 11 -1.79 -11.43 15.37
CA MET A 11 -0.52 -12.13 15.21
C MET A 11 -0.68 -13.65 15.44
N ALA A 12 -1.46 -14.05 16.45
CA ALA A 12 -1.74 -15.46 16.73
C ALA A 12 -2.54 -16.13 15.59
N GLU A 13 -3.54 -15.43 15.05
CA GLU A 13 -4.32 -15.91 13.90
C GLU A 13 -3.43 -16.09 12.67
N LYS A 14 -2.63 -15.06 12.31
CA LYS A 14 -1.71 -15.14 11.17
C LYS A 14 -0.73 -16.32 11.27
N ASN A 15 -0.23 -16.62 12.46
CA ASN A 15 0.74 -17.70 12.69
C ASN A 15 0.12 -19.10 12.71
N SER A 16 -1.17 -19.22 12.98
CA SER A 16 -1.89 -20.50 13.02
C SER A 16 -2.62 -20.81 11.71
N LEU A 17 -2.86 -19.80 10.87
CA LEU A 17 -3.56 -19.94 9.60
C LEU A 17 -2.71 -20.70 8.56
N ASP A 18 -3.34 -21.63 7.85
CA ASP A 18 -2.67 -22.39 6.81
C ASP A 18 -2.24 -21.47 5.64
N PRO A 19 -1.00 -21.60 5.12
CA PRO A 19 -0.48 -20.73 4.05
C PRO A 19 -1.29 -20.76 2.74
N SER A 20 -2.13 -21.77 2.50
CA SER A 20 -3.02 -21.82 1.32
C SER A 20 -4.08 -20.73 1.33
N PHE A 21 -4.41 -20.17 2.51
CA PHE A 21 -5.32 -19.03 2.64
C PHE A 21 -4.62 -17.71 2.31
N VAL A 22 -4.04 -17.63 1.12
CA VAL A 22 -3.20 -16.52 0.62
C VAL A 22 -3.86 -15.15 0.79
N HIS A 23 -5.18 -15.06 0.60
CA HIS A 23 -5.90 -13.80 0.73
C HIS A 23 -6.12 -13.40 2.18
N ALA A 24 -6.44 -14.34 3.07
CA ALA A 24 -6.66 -14.06 4.48
C ALA A 24 -5.34 -13.73 5.18
N VAL A 25 -4.25 -14.44 4.89
CA VAL A 25 -2.90 -14.12 5.38
C VAL A 25 -2.50 -12.70 4.95
N ARG A 26 -2.80 -12.29 3.71
CA ARG A 26 -2.54 -10.93 3.22
C ARG A 26 -3.34 -9.89 4.00
N LEU A 27 -4.63 -10.11 4.21
CA LEU A 27 -5.49 -9.17 4.96
C LEU A 27 -5.04 -9.02 6.42
N LEU A 28 -4.66 -10.12 7.08
CA LEU A 28 -4.11 -10.09 8.43
C LEU A 28 -2.79 -9.33 8.49
N ALA A 29 -1.90 -9.52 7.50
CA ALA A 29 -0.65 -8.78 7.42
C ALA A 29 -0.88 -7.27 7.21
N ASP A 30 -1.83 -6.89 6.36
CA ASP A 30 -2.20 -5.49 6.14
C ASP A 30 -2.78 -4.85 7.42
N GLU A 31 -3.62 -5.59 8.16
CA GLU A 31 -4.22 -5.09 9.40
C GLU A 31 -3.18 -4.92 10.51
N ILE A 32 -2.29 -5.90 10.70
CA ILE A 32 -1.16 -5.81 11.65
C ILE A 32 -0.26 -4.61 11.30
N GLY A 33 0.02 -4.40 10.00
CA GLY A 33 0.85 -3.28 9.54
C GLY A 33 0.31 -1.89 9.90
N LYS A 34 -1.02 -1.72 9.99
CA LYS A 34 -1.64 -0.45 10.42
C LYS A 34 -1.37 -0.10 11.88
N TYR A 35 -1.09 -1.09 12.72
CA TYR A 35 -0.73 -0.88 14.13
C TYR A 35 0.76 -0.55 14.29
N GLU A 36 1.63 -1.10 13.44
CA GLU A 36 3.09 -0.95 13.53
C GLU A 36 3.63 0.26 12.75
N GLY A 37 2.92 0.74 11.72
CA GLY A 37 3.40 1.78 10.82
C GLY A 37 2.29 2.71 10.35
N ASP A 38 2.56 4.01 10.50
CA ASP A 38 1.84 5.16 9.94
C ASP A 38 1.08 4.82 8.65
N ASP A 39 -0.24 4.84 8.75
CA ASP A 39 -1.15 4.54 7.66
C ASP A 39 -0.92 5.53 6.49
N PRO A 40 -0.52 5.10 5.28
CA PRO A 40 -0.44 5.99 4.13
C PRO A 40 -1.83 6.52 3.71
N LYS A 41 -2.94 6.03 4.29
CA LYS A 41 -4.29 6.58 4.06
C LYS A 41 -4.64 7.75 4.96
N LYS A 42 -3.83 8.09 5.97
CA LYS A 42 -3.99 9.36 6.72
C LYS A 42 -3.20 10.53 6.13
N GLU A 43 -2.55 10.34 4.98
CA GLU A 43 -1.78 11.41 4.33
C GLU A 43 -2.65 12.38 3.50
N GLY A 44 -3.97 12.17 3.44
CA GLY A 44 -4.87 12.98 2.61
C GLY A 44 -5.22 14.37 3.17
N ASP A 45 -5.07 14.60 4.48
CA ASP A 45 -5.51 15.86 5.10
C ASP A 45 -4.36 16.75 5.59
N THR A 46 -3.30 16.17 6.15
CA THR A 46 -2.27 16.95 6.87
C THR A 46 -1.18 17.54 5.95
N LYS A 47 -1.08 17.12 4.68
CA LYS A 47 -0.08 17.63 3.71
C LYS A 47 -0.66 18.53 2.61
N LYS A 48 -1.87 19.08 2.81
CA LYS A 48 -2.48 19.98 1.82
C LYS A 48 -1.73 21.29 1.62
N TYR A 49 -0.94 21.72 2.61
CA TYR A 49 -0.20 22.97 2.57
C TYR A 49 1.30 22.73 2.63
N LEU A 50 2.02 23.39 1.73
CA LEU A 50 3.48 23.39 1.69
C LEU A 50 4.00 24.62 2.43
N ASP A 51 4.96 24.40 3.33
CA ASP A 51 5.74 25.48 3.92
C ASP A 51 6.85 25.90 2.95
N ILE A 52 6.61 27.02 2.26
CA ILE A 52 7.50 27.60 1.24
C ILE A 52 8.74 28.30 1.83
N ILE A 53 8.77 28.55 3.15
CA ILE A 53 9.89 29.26 3.81
C ILE A 53 11.04 28.30 4.09
N SER A 54 10.73 27.04 4.44
CA SER A 54 11.72 26.06 4.87
C SER A 54 12.39 25.26 3.75
N ASN A 55 11.97 25.42 2.48
CA ASN A 55 12.57 24.77 1.29
C ASN A 55 12.88 23.26 1.47
N LYS A 56 11.96 22.52 2.09
CA LYS A 56 12.09 21.07 2.27
C LYS A 56 11.83 20.33 0.96
N ASN A 57 12.51 19.21 0.76
CA ASN A 57 12.26 18.34 -0.40
C ASN A 57 10.84 17.75 -0.36
N ILE A 58 10.12 17.87 -1.47
CA ILE A 58 8.76 17.34 -1.64
C ILE A 58 8.84 16.04 -2.45
N LYS A 59 8.13 15.00 -2.01
CA LYS A 59 7.93 13.78 -2.81
C LYS A 59 6.60 13.92 -3.56
N LEU A 60 6.66 13.95 -4.88
CA LEU A 60 5.50 13.95 -5.76
C LEU A 60 5.51 12.68 -6.60
N SER A 61 4.38 11.98 -6.64
CA SER A 61 4.20 10.79 -7.48
C SER A 61 2.81 10.83 -8.12
N GLU A 62 2.77 10.83 -9.44
CA GLU A 62 1.53 10.76 -10.21
C GLU A 62 1.43 9.39 -10.90
N ARG A 63 0.24 8.78 -10.83
CA ARG A 63 -0.05 7.54 -11.56
C ARG A 63 -0.79 7.89 -12.84
N VAL A 64 -0.16 7.63 -13.98
CA VAL A 64 -0.75 7.86 -15.30
C VAL A 64 -1.35 6.57 -15.84
N LEU A 65 -2.56 6.66 -16.40
CA LEU A 65 -3.23 5.52 -17.02
C LEU A 65 -2.58 5.15 -18.35
N ILE A 66 -2.36 3.85 -18.55
CA ILE A 66 -1.88 3.34 -19.84
C ILE A 66 -3.08 2.77 -20.62
N PRO A 67 -3.33 3.21 -21.88
CA PRO A 67 -4.52 2.84 -22.65
C PRO A 67 -4.44 1.40 -23.21
N ALA A 68 -4.36 0.42 -22.32
CA ALA A 68 -4.14 -0.98 -22.66
C ALA A 68 -5.27 -1.58 -23.51
N GLN A 69 -6.49 -1.12 -23.29
CA GLN A 69 -7.68 -1.60 -24.02
C GLN A 69 -7.69 -1.11 -25.47
N GLN A 70 -7.14 0.07 -25.75
CA GLN A 70 -7.11 0.63 -27.10
C GLN A 70 -5.91 0.10 -27.91
N TYR A 71 -4.78 -0.17 -27.25
CA TYR A 71 -3.54 -0.60 -27.91
C TYR A 71 -2.86 -1.80 -27.22
N PRO A 72 -3.49 -2.99 -27.24
CA PRO A 72 -2.99 -4.16 -26.51
C PRO A 72 -1.63 -4.67 -27.01
N LYS A 73 -1.31 -4.47 -28.31
CA LYS A 73 -0.03 -4.90 -28.90
C LYS A 73 1.15 -4.04 -28.45
N VAL A 74 0.93 -2.75 -28.21
CA VAL A 74 1.96 -1.80 -27.76
C VAL A 74 2.27 -2.02 -26.28
N MET A 75 1.27 -2.39 -25.47
CA MET A 75 1.43 -2.71 -24.05
C MET A 75 2.44 -3.83 -23.79
N ASN A 76 2.38 -4.91 -24.56
CA ASN A 76 3.27 -6.06 -24.37
C ASN A 76 4.74 -5.72 -24.60
N CYS A 77 5.05 -4.69 -25.40
CA CYS A 77 6.41 -4.21 -25.61
C CYS A 77 6.88 -3.31 -24.44
N CYS A 78 5.98 -2.46 -23.94
CA CYS A 78 6.27 -1.52 -22.86
C CYS A 78 6.46 -2.24 -21.52
N LEU A 79 5.59 -3.20 -21.18
CA LEU A 79 5.71 -4.01 -19.95
C LEU A 79 7.04 -4.78 -19.92
N LYS A 80 7.42 -5.42 -21.04
CA LYS A 80 8.70 -6.14 -21.16
C LYS A 80 9.94 -5.24 -21.06
N SER A 81 9.78 -3.93 -21.22
CA SER A 81 10.87 -2.96 -21.10
C SER A 81 11.00 -2.38 -19.70
N LEU A 82 9.95 -2.48 -18.87
CA LEU A 82 9.96 -2.03 -17.47
C LEU A 82 10.48 -3.11 -16.50
N GLU A 83 10.46 -4.39 -16.93
CA GLU A 83 11.00 -5.53 -16.17
C GLU A 83 12.51 -5.78 -16.41
N ARG A 84 13.21 -4.87 -17.10
CA ARG A 84 14.68 -4.86 -17.28
C ARG A 84 15.31 -3.73 -16.49
#